data_AF-A0A955TFQ6-F1
#
_entry.id   AF-A0A955TFQ6-F1
#
_cell.length_a   1.000
_cell.length_b   1.000
_cell.length_c   1.000
_cell.angle_alpha   90.00
_cell.angle_beta   90.00
_cell.angle_gamma   90.00
#
_symmetry.space_group_name_H-M   'P 1'
#
loop_
_entity.id
_entity.type
_entity.pdbx_description
1 polymer ?
#
loop_
_entity_poly.entity_id
_entity_poly.type
_entity_poly.pdbx_seq_one_letter_code
_entity_poly.pdbx_strand_id
1 'polypeptide(L)'
;LLPKDVPELMHAATQRARLWRKDAIPVMLEFEHQDIRNYKGPEVRFSFYSPSEGTGFSLTVKTNSVRTHVFDQAVRWGEASLPPVFVDLPSAVRIARNKGMKGPLKRANLRIWSPGDAPPVLAWMMSTGASTGGGRTVDGASGQIIDYDVTGYIAAYNAQWERAARGLRALFQSARGGSSRDDGSPFGRGSSSSSSSTSSEPHDENAWKKDYQRSVAEDRAYWGGNSNDYNRIKNGECSWSDSSNYGC
;
A
#
# COMPACT_ATOMS: atom_id res chain seq x y z
N LEU A 1 -10.86 5.94 -4.29
CA LEU A 1 -10.22 5.98 -5.62
C LEU A 1 -8.90 5.24 -5.54
N LEU A 2 -8.66 4.30 -6.45
CA LEU A 2 -7.35 3.66 -6.61
C LEU A 2 -6.64 4.27 -7.81
N PRO A 3 -5.31 4.48 -7.77
CA PRO A 3 -4.56 4.87 -8.95
C PRO A 3 -4.62 3.74 -9.99
N LYS A 4 -4.76 4.08 -11.28
CA LYS A 4 -4.67 3.16 -12.42
C LYS A 4 -3.43 3.49 -13.25
N ASP A 5 -2.86 2.53 -13.99
CA ASP A 5 -1.66 2.77 -14.81
C ASP A 5 -0.44 3.10 -13.93
N VAL A 6 -0.36 2.46 -12.77
CA VAL A 6 0.76 2.65 -11.83
C VAL A 6 2.10 2.19 -12.42
N PRO A 7 2.19 1.11 -13.24
CA PRO A 7 3.43 0.75 -13.93
C PRO A 7 3.94 1.85 -14.86
N GLU A 8 3.06 2.49 -15.63
CA GLU A 8 3.41 3.61 -16.51
C GLU A 8 3.90 4.82 -15.71
N LEU A 9 3.22 5.11 -14.60
CA LEU A 9 3.63 6.18 -13.68
C LEU A 9 5.00 5.89 -13.04
N MET A 10 5.28 4.63 -12.68
CA MET A 10 6.59 4.21 -12.18
C MET A 10 7.68 4.42 -13.23
N HIS A 11 7.42 4.09 -14.50
CA HIS A 11 8.37 4.28 -15.59
C HIS A 11 8.73 5.77 -15.74
N ALA A 12 7.73 6.66 -15.79
CA ALA A 12 7.96 8.10 -15.86
C ALA A 12 8.70 8.63 -14.62
N ALA A 13 8.30 8.20 -13.42
CA ALA A 13 8.96 8.59 -12.18
C ALA A 13 10.43 8.12 -12.11
N THR A 14 10.74 6.95 -12.68
CA THR A 14 12.12 6.42 -12.78
C THR A 14 12.98 7.27 -13.71
N GLN A 15 12.44 7.70 -14.85
CA GLN A 15 13.15 8.63 -15.73
C GLN A 15 13.48 9.94 -15.00
N ARG A 16 12.53 10.47 -14.21
CA ARG A 16 12.75 11.67 -13.40
C ARG A 16 13.80 11.47 -12.30
N ALA A 17 13.74 10.36 -11.56
CA ALA A 17 14.74 10.05 -10.55
C ALA A 17 16.15 9.96 -11.17
N ARG A 18 16.26 9.51 -12.42
CA ARG A 18 17.52 9.47 -13.16
C ARG A 18 18.08 10.84 -13.57
N LEU A 19 17.25 11.89 -13.58
CA LEU A 19 17.72 13.27 -13.71
C LEU A 19 18.38 13.77 -12.43
N TRP A 20 17.92 13.31 -11.27
CA TRP A 20 18.59 13.57 -9.99
C TRP A 20 19.90 12.77 -9.89
N ARG A 21 19.85 11.46 -10.11
CA ARG A 21 21.03 10.57 -10.09
C ARG A 21 20.92 9.48 -11.13
N LYS A 22 21.93 9.33 -12.00
CA LYS A 22 21.89 8.38 -13.14
C LYS A 22 21.69 6.92 -12.72
N ASP A 23 22.19 6.55 -11.54
CA ASP A 23 22.10 5.21 -10.95
C ASP A 23 20.89 5.04 -10.02
N ALA A 24 19.97 6.01 -9.96
CA ALA A 24 18.75 5.89 -9.17
C ALA A 24 17.91 4.69 -9.64
N ILE A 25 17.56 3.83 -8.68
CA ILE A 25 16.70 2.66 -8.89
C ILE A 25 15.41 2.77 -8.07
N PRO A 26 14.24 2.40 -8.62
CA PRO A 26 13.01 2.35 -7.86
C PRO A 26 13.07 1.20 -6.85
N VAL A 27 12.82 1.45 -5.57
CA VAL A 27 12.91 0.40 -4.52
C VAL A 27 11.59 0.14 -3.82
N MET A 28 10.67 1.11 -3.85
CA MET A 28 9.39 0.98 -3.18
C MET A 28 8.35 1.88 -3.83
N LEU A 29 7.11 1.38 -3.88
CA LEU A 29 5.93 2.15 -4.23
C LEU A 29 4.90 2.02 -3.12
N GLU A 30 4.36 3.14 -2.67
CA GLU A 30 3.34 3.18 -1.63
C GLU A 30 2.10 3.91 -2.12
N PHE A 31 0.96 3.28 -1.96
CA PHE A 31 -0.34 3.93 -2.02
C PHE A 31 -0.85 4.14 -0.60
N GLU A 32 -1.39 5.32 -0.32
CA GLU A 32 -2.09 5.60 0.92
C GLU A 32 -3.34 6.43 0.64
N HIS A 33 -4.43 6.12 1.33
CA HIS A 33 -5.62 6.96 1.35
C HIS A 33 -5.59 7.82 2.62
N GLN A 34 -5.07 9.03 2.49
CA GLN A 34 -4.95 9.95 3.62
C GLN A 34 -6.30 10.56 3.98
N ASP A 35 -6.53 10.68 5.29
CA ASP A 35 -7.66 11.38 5.89
C ASP A 35 -7.13 12.29 7.01
N ILE A 36 -6.45 13.37 6.60
CA ILE A 36 -5.86 14.38 7.49
C ILE A 36 -6.56 15.72 7.30
N ARG A 37 -6.42 16.63 8.27
CA ARG A 37 -7.16 17.92 8.31
C ARG A 37 -7.07 18.73 7.01
N ASN A 38 -5.94 18.70 6.33
CA ASN A 38 -5.65 19.52 5.15
C ASN A 38 -5.65 18.74 3.82
N TYR A 39 -5.89 17.43 3.86
CA TYR A 39 -5.91 16.59 2.67
C TYR A 39 -6.70 15.30 2.92
N LYS A 40 -7.68 15.04 2.05
CA LYS A 40 -8.44 13.79 2.02
C LYS A 40 -8.37 13.22 0.62
N GLY A 41 -7.65 12.13 0.42
CA GLY A 41 -7.49 11.58 -0.92
C GLY A 41 -6.39 10.54 -1.07
N PRO A 42 -6.31 9.95 -2.28
CA PRO A 42 -5.25 9.01 -2.63
C PRO A 42 -3.92 9.73 -2.84
N GLU A 43 -2.87 9.17 -2.24
CA GLU A 43 -1.48 9.55 -2.43
C GLU A 43 -0.71 8.33 -2.94
N VAL A 44 0.13 8.53 -3.96
CA VAL A 44 1.11 7.53 -4.40
C VAL A 44 2.50 8.10 -4.20
N ARG A 45 3.35 7.36 -3.50
CA ARG A 45 4.75 7.70 -3.27
C ARG A 45 5.66 6.67 -3.91
N PHE A 46 6.56 7.15 -4.75
CA PHE A 46 7.66 6.39 -5.30
C PHE A 46 8.93 6.72 -4.54
N SER A 47 9.68 5.70 -4.15
CA SER A 47 10.96 5.84 -3.48
C SER A 47 12.07 5.25 -4.33
N PHE A 48 13.13 6.03 -4.50
CA PHE A 48 14.29 5.71 -5.31
C PHE A 48 15.55 5.74 -4.46
N TYR A 49 16.45 4.79 -4.69
CA TYR A 49 17.72 4.67 -3.99
C TYR A 49 18.87 4.89 -4.97
N SER A 50 19.92 5.59 -4.55
CA SER A 50 21.17 5.75 -5.29
C SER A 50 22.25 4.86 -4.67
N PRO A 51 22.64 3.73 -5.29
CA PRO A 51 23.66 2.84 -4.74
C PRO A 51 25.04 3.48 -4.58
N SER A 52 25.39 4.43 -5.46
CA SER A 52 26.70 5.10 -5.40
C SER A 52 26.89 5.99 -4.17
N GLU A 53 25.81 6.55 -3.63
CA GLU A 53 25.86 7.50 -2.52
C GLU A 53 25.12 7.03 -1.27
N GLY A 54 24.32 5.96 -1.37
CA GLY A 54 23.45 5.49 -0.30
C GLY A 54 22.25 6.39 -0.01
N THR A 55 22.02 7.44 -0.81
CA THR A 55 20.99 8.47 -0.62
C THR A 55 19.65 8.10 -1.25
N GLY A 56 18.61 8.87 -0.95
CA GLY A 56 17.24 8.60 -1.40
C GLY A 56 16.60 9.77 -2.12
N PHE A 57 15.67 9.47 -3.01
CA PHE A 57 14.75 10.43 -3.62
C PHE A 57 13.33 9.88 -3.52
N SER A 58 12.36 10.73 -3.19
CA SER A 58 10.95 10.37 -3.25
C SER A 58 10.16 11.32 -4.14
N LEU A 59 9.20 10.74 -4.84
CA LEU A 59 8.22 11.46 -5.66
C LEU A 59 6.83 11.07 -5.17
N THR A 60 6.10 12.05 -4.65
CA THR A 60 4.75 11.91 -4.15
C THR A 60 3.77 12.55 -5.12
N VAL A 61 2.84 11.77 -5.64
CA VAL A 61 1.74 12.20 -6.51
C VAL A 61 0.44 12.19 -5.70
N LYS A 62 -0.26 13.31 -5.73
CA LYS A 62 -1.62 13.50 -5.19
C LYS A 62 -2.53 13.94 -6.32
N THR A 63 -3.84 13.90 -6.07
CA THR A 63 -4.87 14.32 -7.02
C THR A 63 -4.69 15.72 -7.62
N ASN A 64 -4.03 16.61 -6.88
CA ASN A 64 -3.91 18.04 -7.17
C ASN A 64 -2.49 18.58 -6.99
N SER A 65 -1.50 17.71 -6.78
CA SER A 65 -0.12 18.15 -6.60
C SER A 65 0.86 17.01 -6.78
N VAL A 66 2.07 17.38 -7.17
CA VAL A 66 3.24 16.51 -7.16
C VAL A 66 4.28 17.16 -6.27
N ARG A 67 4.94 16.35 -5.45
CA ARG A 67 6.03 16.82 -4.57
C ARG A 67 7.20 15.87 -4.70
N THR A 68 8.39 16.43 -4.69
CA THR A 68 9.64 15.67 -4.68
C THR A 68 10.40 15.97 -3.40
N HIS A 69 11.15 14.99 -2.90
CA HIS A 69 12.04 15.19 -1.77
C HIS A 69 13.34 14.41 -1.96
N VAL A 70 14.47 15.07 -1.68
CA VAL A 70 15.80 14.47 -1.71
C VAL A 70 16.23 14.21 -0.27
N PHE A 71 16.79 13.04 -0.01
CA PHE A 71 17.34 12.63 1.26
C PHE A 71 18.85 12.58 1.14
N ASP A 72 19.54 13.60 1.65
CA ASP A 72 21.00 13.73 1.59
C ASP A 72 21.75 12.79 2.56
N GLN A 73 21.00 11.96 3.30
CA GLN A 73 21.53 10.99 4.25
C GLN A 73 21.22 9.57 3.79
N ALA A 74 21.97 8.60 4.32
CA ALA A 74 21.77 7.20 4.02
C ALA A 74 20.32 6.75 4.36
N VAL A 75 19.63 6.17 3.38
CA VAL A 75 18.26 5.65 3.55
C VAL A 75 18.26 4.13 3.69
N ARG A 76 17.26 3.58 4.41
CA ARG A 76 17.10 2.13 4.64
C ARG A 76 15.81 1.61 4.02
N TRP A 77 15.59 1.90 2.75
CA TRP A 77 14.38 1.47 2.02
C TRP A 77 14.54 0.12 1.32
N GLY A 78 15.77 -0.40 1.27
CA GLY A 78 16.15 -1.55 0.46
C GLY A 78 17.00 -1.11 -0.74
N GLU A 79 17.78 -2.05 -1.27
CA GLU A 79 18.70 -1.84 -2.39
C GLU A 79 18.27 -2.59 -3.65
N ALA A 80 17.23 -3.43 -3.54
CA ALA A 80 16.74 -4.24 -4.64
C ALA A 80 15.78 -3.40 -5.51
N SER A 81 16.12 -3.25 -6.79
CA SER A 81 15.28 -2.52 -7.75
C SER A 81 13.98 -3.26 -8.00
N LEU A 82 12.86 -2.55 -7.98
CA LEU A 82 11.59 -3.04 -8.47
C LEU A 82 11.69 -3.32 -9.97
N PRO A 83 11.11 -4.44 -10.46
CA PRO A 83 11.05 -4.70 -11.88
C PRO A 83 10.11 -3.69 -12.56
N PRO A 84 10.34 -3.37 -13.85
CA PRO A 84 9.52 -2.40 -14.58
C PRO A 84 8.11 -2.91 -14.90
N VAL A 85 7.90 -4.22 -14.84
CA VAL A 85 6.61 -4.88 -15.10
C VAL A 85 6.14 -5.53 -13.82
N PHE A 86 4.94 -5.12 -13.36
CA PHE A 86 4.28 -5.67 -12.20
C PHE A 86 2.76 -5.51 -12.33
N VAL A 87 2.03 -6.31 -11.57
CA VAL A 87 0.57 -6.27 -11.48
C VAL A 87 0.14 -4.90 -10.94
N ASP A 88 -0.68 -4.19 -11.70
CA ASP A 88 -1.21 -2.88 -11.31
C ASP A 88 -2.06 -2.99 -10.02
N LEU A 89 -2.10 -1.91 -9.23
CA LEU A 89 -2.74 -1.88 -7.92
C LEU A 89 -4.25 -2.22 -7.99
N PRO A 90 -5.06 -1.70 -8.94
CA PRO A 90 -6.44 -2.13 -9.11
C PRO A 90 -6.61 -3.64 -9.28
N SER A 91 -5.72 -4.27 -10.06
CA SER A 91 -5.72 -5.71 -10.30
C SER A 91 -5.34 -6.48 -9.04
N ALA A 92 -4.29 -6.05 -8.34
CA ALA A 92 -3.88 -6.65 -7.06
C ALA A 92 -5.00 -6.57 -6.00
N VAL A 93 -5.68 -5.43 -5.90
CA VAL A 93 -6.82 -5.25 -4.99
C VAL A 93 -7.98 -6.17 -5.37
N ARG A 94 -8.29 -6.31 -6.66
CA ARG A 94 -9.34 -7.23 -7.14
C ARG A 94 -9.02 -8.68 -6.76
N ILE A 95 -7.78 -9.12 -6.98
CA ILE A 95 -7.30 -10.45 -6.59
C ILE A 95 -7.43 -10.65 -5.08
N ALA A 96 -6.97 -9.69 -4.28
CA ALA A 96 -7.07 -9.76 -2.82
C ALA A 96 -8.52 -9.80 -2.33
N ARG A 97 -9.43 -9.05 -2.95
CA ARG A 97 -10.88 -9.06 -2.62
C ARG A 97 -11.52 -10.39 -2.95
N ASN A 98 -11.19 -10.99 -4.10
CA ASN A 98 -11.64 -12.34 -4.47
C ASN A 98 -11.15 -13.40 -3.46
N LYS A 99 -10.13 -13.09 -2.65
CA LYS A 99 -9.54 -13.93 -1.62
C LYS A 99 -9.88 -13.45 -0.20
N GLY A 100 -10.98 -12.72 -0.07
CA GLY A 100 -11.60 -12.37 1.21
C GLY A 100 -11.10 -11.09 1.85
N MET A 101 -10.27 -10.27 1.17
CA MET A 101 -9.97 -8.91 1.64
C MET A 101 -11.27 -8.09 1.62
N LYS A 102 -11.63 -7.49 2.76
CA LYS A 102 -12.86 -6.69 2.91
C LYS A 102 -12.56 -5.26 3.31
N GLY A 103 -13.45 -4.35 2.91
CA GLY A 103 -13.38 -2.93 3.26
C GLY A 103 -12.58 -2.05 2.28
N PRO A 104 -12.51 -0.74 2.56
CA PRO A 104 -11.73 0.19 1.76
C PRO A 104 -10.24 -0.04 1.96
N LEU A 105 -9.48 0.00 0.86
CA LEU A 105 -8.02 -0.02 0.91
C LEU A 105 -7.54 1.27 1.57
N LYS A 106 -6.71 1.14 2.61
CA LYS A 106 -6.10 2.28 3.30
C LYS A 106 -4.65 2.48 2.89
N ARG A 107 -3.89 1.40 2.77
CA ARG A 107 -2.50 1.44 2.32
C ARG A 107 -2.20 0.24 1.44
N ALA A 108 -1.34 0.42 0.46
CA ALA A 108 -0.68 -0.67 -0.24
C ALA A 108 0.80 -0.32 -0.42
N ASN A 109 1.68 -1.29 -0.25
CA ASN A 109 3.11 -1.12 -0.44
C ASN A 109 3.60 -2.22 -1.37
N LEU A 110 4.23 -1.84 -2.49
CA LEU A 110 4.95 -2.73 -3.37
C LEU A 110 6.44 -2.60 -3.07
N ARG A 111 7.05 -3.72 -2.68
CA ARG A 111 8.52 -3.83 -2.53
C ARG A 111 8.97 -5.26 -2.80
N ILE A 112 10.28 -5.44 -3.00
CA ILE A 112 10.89 -6.77 -2.88
C ILE A 112 10.96 -7.11 -1.39
N TRP A 113 10.24 -8.15 -1.00
CA TRP A 113 10.21 -8.68 0.36
C TRP A 113 11.03 -9.97 0.42
N SER A 114 12.00 -10.03 1.32
CA SER A 114 12.85 -11.19 1.56
C SER A 114 12.47 -11.87 2.88
N PRO A 115 11.61 -12.90 2.86
CA PRO A 115 11.40 -13.76 4.03
C PRO A 115 12.71 -14.45 4.44
N GLY A 116 12.87 -14.77 5.73
CA GLY A 116 14.11 -15.37 6.24
C GLY A 116 14.45 -16.73 5.63
N ASP A 117 13.43 -17.56 5.38
CA ASP A 117 13.59 -18.94 4.90
C ASP A 117 13.03 -19.16 3.48
N ALA A 118 12.78 -18.09 2.72
CA ALA A 118 12.23 -18.20 1.38
C ALA A 118 12.85 -17.16 0.42
N PRO A 119 12.77 -17.40 -0.90
CA PRO A 119 13.31 -16.47 -1.88
C PRO A 119 12.66 -15.08 -1.78
N PRO A 120 13.38 -14.00 -2.12
CA PRO A 120 12.78 -12.68 -2.25
C PRO A 120 11.65 -12.69 -3.28
N VAL A 121 10.53 -12.06 -2.94
CA VAL A 121 9.36 -11.94 -3.81
C VAL A 121 8.95 -10.48 -3.94
N LEU A 122 8.49 -10.10 -5.13
CA LEU A 122 7.84 -8.81 -5.32
C LEU A 122 6.45 -8.89 -4.68
N ALA A 123 6.17 -8.06 -3.67
CA ALA A 123 4.97 -8.20 -2.86
C ALA A 123 4.20 -6.88 -2.76
N TRP A 124 2.92 -6.91 -3.17
CA TRP A 124 1.91 -5.94 -2.79
C TRP A 124 1.35 -6.29 -1.42
N MET A 125 1.82 -5.62 -0.37
CA MET A 125 1.25 -5.72 0.98
C MET A 125 0.16 -4.67 1.15
N MET A 126 -1.09 -5.11 1.27
CA MET A 126 -2.26 -4.24 1.37
C MET A 126 -2.81 -4.25 2.80
N SER A 127 -3.29 -3.10 3.27
CA SER A 127 -4.05 -3.00 4.52
C SER A 127 -5.38 -2.28 4.31
N THR A 128 -6.40 -2.77 5.00
CA THR A 128 -7.75 -2.20 5.00
C THR A 128 -8.02 -1.55 6.35
N GLY A 129 -8.97 -0.62 6.39
CA GLY A 129 -9.40 0.03 7.64
C GLY A 129 -10.32 -0.83 8.50
N ALA A 130 -10.59 -2.08 8.13
CA ALA A 130 -11.52 -2.95 8.83
C ALA A 130 -10.79 -3.81 9.89
N SER A 131 -11.37 -3.90 11.09
CA SER A 131 -10.85 -4.74 12.18
C SER A 131 -11.00 -6.24 11.94
N THR A 132 -11.91 -6.64 11.05
CA THR A 132 -12.27 -8.05 10.77
C THR A 132 -12.26 -8.32 9.27
N GLY A 133 -11.07 -8.58 8.72
CA GLY A 133 -10.88 -8.87 7.30
C GLY A 133 -9.56 -8.33 6.79
N GLY A 134 -8.49 -8.64 7.54
CA GLY A 134 -7.17 -8.03 7.49
C GLY A 134 -6.54 -7.91 6.11
N GLY A 135 -5.43 -7.18 6.08
CA GLY A 135 -4.61 -7.01 4.89
C GLY A 135 -4.29 -8.32 4.17
N ARG A 136 -4.01 -8.22 2.86
CA ARG A 136 -3.58 -9.35 2.04
C ARG A 136 -2.30 -8.99 1.33
N THR A 137 -1.48 -10.00 1.07
CA THR A 137 -0.30 -9.85 0.24
C THR A 137 -0.49 -10.58 -1.07
N VAL A 138 -0.26 -9.87 -2.18
CA VAL A 138 -0.32 -10.39 -3.54
C VAL A 138 1.08 -10.32 -4.13
N ASP A 139 1.52 -11.36 -4.81
CA ASP A 139 2.73 -11.37 -5.61
C ASP A 139 2.57 -10.33 -6.74
N GLY A 140 3.44 -9.33 -6.75
CA GLY A 140 3.42 -8.25 -7.72
C GLY A 140 3.87 -8.67 -9.11
N ALA A 141 4.53 -9.82 -9.29
CA ALA A 141 4.90 -10.34 -10.61
C ALA A 141 3.80 -11.25 -11.16
N SER A 142 3.30 -12.20 -10.35
CA SER A 142 2.36 -13.24 -10.82
C SER A 142 0.88 -12.93 -10.56
N GLY A 143 0.58 -12.02 -9.62
CA GLY A 143 -0.80 -11.78 -9.18
C GLY A 143 -1.38 -12.91 -8.34
N GLN A 144 -0.56 -13.80 -7.79
CA GLN A 144 -1.01 -14.84 -6.88
C GLN A 144 -1.05 -14.33 -5.43
N ILE A 145 -1.85 -14.95 -4.56
CA ILE A 145 -1.79 -14.64 -3.12
C ILE A 145 -0.51 -15.25 -2.55
N ILE A 146 0.20 -14.47 -1.75
CA ILE A 146 1.32 -14.98 -0.96
C ILE A 146 0.74 -15.44 0.37
N ASP A 147 0.56 -16.77 0.50
CA ASP A 147 -0.03 -17.42 1.69
C ASP A 147 0.99 -17.69 2.82
N TYR A 148 2.29 -17.51 2.56
CA TYR A 148 3.28 -17.49 3.64
C TYR A 148 2.92 -16.39 4.63
N ASP A 149 3.14 -16.61 5.92
CA ASP A 149 2.92 -15.61 6.96
C ASP A 149 3.86 -14.39 6.75
N VAL A 150 3.45 -13.50 5.85
CA VAL A 150 3.98 -12.16 5.62
C VAL A 150 3.75 -11.25 6.82
N THR A 151 2.85 -11.65 7.72
CA THR A 151 2.67 -11.07 9.05
C THR A 151 3.55 -11.74 10.11
N GLY A 152 4.52 -12.58 9.73
CA GLY A 152 5.60 -12.99 10.63
C GLY A 152 6.33 -11.77 11.21
N TYR A 153 6.27 -10.62 10.50
CA TYR A 153 6.66 -9.33 11.04
C TYR A 153 5.73 -8.83 12.15
N ILE A 154 4.41 -9.02 12.09
CA ILE A 154 3.48 -8.72 13.20
C ILE A 154 3.70 -9.68 14.35
N ALA A 155 3.91 -10.98 14.13
CA ALA A 155 4.22 -11.92 15.20
C ALA A 155 5.58 -11.61 15.85
N ALA A 156 6.61 -11.30 15.05
CA ALA A 156 7.93 -10.92 15.54
C ALA A 156 7.94 -9.51 16.17
N TYR A 157 7.21 -8.55 15.61
CA TYR A 157 7.02 -7.19 16.14
C TYR A 157 6.19 -7.23 17.42
N ASN A 158 5.09 -7.99 17.47
CA ASN A 158 4.32 -8.23 18.69
C ASN A 158 5.16 -8.98 19.71
N ALA A 159 5.97 -9.97 19.31
CA ALA A 159 6.90 -10.64 20.23
C ALA A 159 7.99 -9.68 20.75
N GLN A 160 8.49 -8.77 19.91
CA GLN A 160 9.43 -7.72 20.31
C GLN A 160 8.77 -6.70 21.24
N TRP A 161 7.55 -6.26 20.94
CA TRP A 161 6.75 -5.38 21.79
C TRP A 161 6.32 -6.05 23.08
N GLU A 162 6.00 -7.33 23.08
CA GLU A 162 5.69 -8.11 24.27
C GLU A 162 6.95 -8.37 25.10
N ARG A 163 8.13 -8.54 24.49
CA ARG A 163 9.41 -8.58 25.21
C ARG A 163 9.74 -7.22 25.81
N ALA A 164 9.57 -6.14 25.06
CA ALA A 164 9.78 -4.77 25.55
C ALA A 164 8.79 -4.43 26.67
N ALA A 165 7.51 -4.74 26.49
CA ALA A 165 6.46 -4.55 27.49
C ALA A 165 6.68 -5.46 28.72
N ARG A 166 7.17 -6.70 28.55
CA ARG A 166 7.57 -7.56 29.68
C ARG A 166 8.76 -6.99 30.42
N GLY A 167 9.78 -6.49 29.72
CA GLY A 167 10.92 -5.80 30.36
C GLY A 167 10.48 -4.56 31.14
N LEU A 168 9.60 -3.75 30.55
CA LEU A 168 9.04 -2.57 31.18
C LEU A 168 8.17 -2.94 32.40
N ARG A 169 7.30 -3.95 32.28
CA ARG A 169 6.47 -4.46 33.38
C ARG A 169 7.30 -5.08 34.49
N ALA A 170 8.34 -5.84 34.18
CA ALA A 170 9.26 -6.40 35.16
C ALA A 170 9.97 -5.29 35.93
N LEU A 171 10.34 -4.19 35.26
CA LEU A 171 10.96 -3.02 35.87
C LEU A 171 9.98 -2.25 36.79
N PHE A 172 8.71 -2.14 36.41
CA PHE A 172 7.66 -1.56 37.25
C PHE A 172 7.19 -2.48 38.39
N GLN A 173 7.24 -3.80 38.20
CA GLN A 173 6.91 -4.79 39.22
C GLN A 173 8.06 -4.96 40.23
N SER A 174 9.32 -4.84 39.80
CA SER A 174 10.45 -4.75 40.74
C SER A 174 10.43 -3.48 41.59
N ALA A 175 9.70 -2.45 41.17
CA ALA A 175 9.49 -1.21 41.92
C ALA A 175 8.27 -1.23 42.86
N ARG A 176 7.43 -2.28 42.81
CA ARG A 176 6.22 -2.42 43.63
C ARG A 176 6.06 -3.87 44.08
N GLY A 177 6.77 -4.26 45.14
CA GLY A 177 6.37 -5.42 45.92
C GLY A 177 5.06 -5.12 46.67
N GLY A 178 4.09 -6.03 46.63
CA GLY A 178 2.96 -6.04 47.57
C GLY A 178 1.64 -6.64 47.09
N SER A 179 1.32 -7.83 47.62
CA SER A 179 0.00 -8.41 47.98
C SER A 179 -1.08 -8.76 46.92
N SER A 180 -1.33 -10.08 46.85
CA SER A 180 -2.59 -10.83 47.11
C SER A 180 -3.90 -10.63 46.32
N ARG A 181 -4.36 -11.80 45.81
CA ARG A 181 -5.70 -12.44 45.88
C ARG A 181 -6.90 -11.97 45.03
N ASP A 182 -7.46 -13.01 44.39
CA ASP A 182 -8.85 -13.45 44.29
C ASP A 182 -9.84 -12.83 43.27
N ASP A 183 -10.34 -13.78 42.46
CA ASP A 183 -11.75 -14.10 42.15
C ASP A 183 -12.41 -13.59 40.86
N GLY A 184 -13.23 -14.49 40.28
CA GLY A 184 -14.39 -14.13 39.47
C GLY A 184 -14.35 -14.42 37.96
N SER A 185 -14.66 -15.65 37.54
CA SER A 185 -15.38 -15.92 36.27
C SER A 185 -16.89 -15.74 36.52
N PRO A 186 -17.74 -15.33 35.54
CA PRO A 186 -18.28 -16.32 34.60
C PRO A 186 -18.75 -15.82 33.21
N PHE A 187 -18.73 -16.78 32.28
CA PHE A 187 -19.58 -17.06 31.11
C PHE A 187 -20.59 -16.02 30.56
N GLY A 188 -20.54 -15.86 29.23
CA GLY A 188 -21.66 -15.39 28.41
C GLY A 188 -21.59 -15.98 26.99
N ARG A 189 -22.45 -16.97 26.71
CA ARG A 189 -22.68 -17.61 25.40
C ARG A 189 -23.70 -16.82 24.58
N GLY A 190 -23.40 -16.58 23.31
CA GLY A 190 -24.31 -16.21 22.20
C GLY A 190 -23.49 -16.35 20.90
N SER A 191 -23.96 -16.82 19.76
CA SER A 191 -25.30 -16.81 19.15
C SER A 191 -25.26 -17.75 17.92
N SER A 192 -26.42 -18.18 17.39
CA SER A 192 -26.52 -18.56 15.98
C SER A 192 -27.96 -18.44 15.48
N SER A 193 -28.20 -17.45 14.62
CA SER A 193 -29.32 -17.43 13.67
C SER A 193 -28.75 -17.29 12.26
N SER A 194 -29.05 -18.27 11.42
CA SER A 194 -28.76 -18.29 9.99
C SER A 194 -30.00 -17.83 9.23
N SER A 195 -29.82 -16.95 8.25
CA SER A 195 -30.81 -16.73 7.19
C SER A 195 -30.11 -16.69 5.84
N SER A 196 -30.59 -17.54 4.96
CA SER A 196 -30.23 -17.68 3.55
C SER A 196 -31.11 -16.76 2.71
N SER A 197 -30.53 -16.09 1.72
CA SER A 197 -31.28 -15.41 0.66
C SER A 197 -30.78 -15.86 -0.70
N THR A 198 -31.74 -16.28 -1.52
CA THR A 198 -31.55 -16.88 -2.84
C THR A 198 -31.71 -15.81 -3.92
N SER A 199 -30.84 -15.89 -4.92
CA SER A 199 -30.74 -15.03 -6.10
C SER A 199 -31.77 -15.38 -7.18
N SER A 200 -32.17 -14.38 -7.97
CA SER A 200 -32.74 -14.57 -9.31
C SER A 200 -32.45 -13.34 -10.18
N GLU A 201 -31.66 -13.51 -11.24
CA GLU A 201 -31.48 -12.53 -12.32
C GLU A 201 -32.43 -12.85 -13.48
N PRO A 202 -32.84 -11.84 -14.27
CA PRO A 202 -33.08 -12.05 -15.69
C PRO A 202 -32.28 -11.09 -16.60
N HIS A 203 -32.04 -11.59 -17.81
CA HIS A 203 -31.17 -11.09 -18.88
C HIS A 203 -31.47 -9.68 -19.43
N ASP A 204 -30.39 -9.02 -19.88
CA ASP A 204 -30.29 -7.60 -20.29
C ASP A 204 -30.36 -7.34 -21.80
N GLU A 205 -31.21 -6.40 -22.21
CA GLU A 205 -31.20 -5.76 -23.54
C GLU A 205 -30.43 -4.41 -23.56
N ASN A 206 -29.58 -4.13 -22.56
CA ASN A 206 -28.91 -2.83 -22.40
C ASN A 206 -27.37 -2.90 -22.40
N ALA A 207 -26.77 -3.93 -23.00
CA ALA A 207 -25.32 -4.19 -22.92
C ALA A 207 -24.45 -2.95 -23.18
N TRP A 208 -24.71 -2.17 -24.24
CA TRP A 208 -23.90 -0.97 -24.55
C TRP A 208 -24.10 0.19 -23.56
N LYS A 209 -25.32 0.40 -23.05
CA LYS A 209 -25.58 1.39 -21.99
C LYS A 209 -24.97 0.95 -20.67
N LYS A 210 -24.98 -0.36 -20.39
CA LYS A 210 -24.31 -0.95 -19.23
C LYS A 210 -22.80 -0.86 -19.36
N ASP A 211 -22.23 -1.05 -20.55
CA ASP A 211 -20.80 -0.92 -20.80
C ASP A 211 -20.35 0.54 -20.72
N TYR A 212 -21.12 1.49 -21.25
CA TYR A 212 -20.86 2.92 -21.07
C TYR A 212 -20.98 3.34 -19.60
N GLN A 213 -22.05 2.92 -18.91
CA GLN A 213 -22.22 3.20 -17.49
C GLN A 213 -21.15 2.51 -16.63
N ARG A 214 -20.70 1.31 -17.01
CA ARG A 214 -19.57 0.60 -16.40
C ARG A 214 -18.27 1.34 -16.63
N SER A 215 -17.99 1.79 -17.85
CA SER A 215 -16.81 2.60 -18.19
C SER A 215 -16.80 3.93 -17.42
N VAL A 216 -17.92 4.65 -17.37
CA VAL A 216 -18.05 5.89 -16.58
C VAL A 216 -17.93 5.62 -15.07
N ALA A 217 -18.47 4.50 -14.58
CA ALA A 217 -18.32 4.08 -13.19
C ALA A 217 -16.88 3.67 -12.86
N GLU A 218 -16.18 3.00 -13.77
CA GLU A 218 -14.76 2.65 -13.67
C GLU A 218 -13.90 3.90 -13.66
N ASP A 219 -14.13 4.87 -14.56
CA ASP A 219 -13.41 6.14 -14.57
C ASP A 219 -13.66 6.99 -13.32
N ARG A 220 -14.82 6.83 -12.67
CA ARG A 220 -15.10 7.41 -11.34
C ARG A 220 -14.52 6.60 -10.19
N ALA A 221 -14.19 5.32 -10.38
CA ALA A 221 -13.63 4.45 -9.35
C ALA A 221 -12.10 4.58 -9.25
N TYR A 222 -11.45 4.98 -10.34
CA TYR A 222 -10.01 5.11 -10.47
C TYR A 222 -9.56 6.56 -10.57
N TRP A 223 -8.48 6.89 -9.86
CA TRP A 223 -7.82 8.18 -10.00
C TRP A 223 -6.72 8.03 -11.06
N GLY A 224 -6.85 8.74 -12.17
CA GLY A 224 -5.87 8.74 -13.26
C GLY A 224 -6.42 9.34 -14.55
N GLY A 225 -7.71 9.13 -14.86
CA GLY A 225 -8.33 9.67 -16.08
C GLY A 225 -8.52 11.19 -16.11
N ASN A 226 -8.87 11.80 -14.96
CA ASN A 226 -9.30 13.21 -14.88
C ASN A 226 -8.35 14.14 -14.11
N SER A 227 -7.18 13.65 -13.68
CA SER A 227 -6.21 14.48 -12.95
C SER A 227 -5.15 14.97 -13.93
N ASN A 228 -5.17 16.26 -14.23
CA ASN A 228 -4.22 16.88 -15.16
C ASN A 228 -2.78 16.60 -14.75
N ASP A 229 -2.46 16.64 -13.45
CA ASP A 229 -1.12 16.33 -12.94
C ASP A 229 -0.74 14.86 -13.15
N TYR A 230 -1.67 13.94 -12.92
CA TYR A 230 -1.44 12.50 -13.14
C TYR A 230 -1.14 12.20 -14.62
N ASN A 231 -1.98 12.72 -15.52
CA ASN A 231 -1.82 12.55 -16.96
C ASN A 231 -0.55 13.25 -17.47
N ARG A 232 -0.20 14.41 -16.91
CA ARG A 232 1.03 15.13 -17.25
C ARG A 232 2.28 14.32 -16.93
N ILE A 233 2.35 13.67 -15.75
CA ILE A 233 3.48 12.77 -15.43
C ILE A 233 3.47 11.56 -16.37
N LYS A 234 2.30 10.93 -16.55
CA LYS A 234 2.15 9.73 -17.40
C LYS A 234 2.62 9.99 -18.84
N ASN A 235 2.30 11.16 -19.40
CA ASN A 235 2.63 11.54 -20.77
C ASN A 235 4.05 12.09 -20.93
N GLY A 236 4.83 12.20 -19.84
CA GLY A 236 6.17 12.80 -19.88
C GLY A 236 6.16 14.29 -20.22
N GLU A 237 5.01 14.96 -20.09
CA GLU A 237 4.84 16.39 -20.35
C GLU A 237 5.43 17.19 -19.19
N CYS A 238 6.75 17.28 -19.13
CA CYS A 238 7.45 18.06 -18.12
C CYS A 238 7.38 19.56 -18.42
N SER A 239 6.24 20.19 -18.07
CA SER A 239 6.21 21.63 -17.75
C SER A 239 5.86 21.80 -16.27
N TRP A 240 6.74 21.32 -15.38
CA TRP A 240 6.62 21.51 -13.93
C TRP A 240 7.32 22.80 -13.51
N SER A 241 6.97 23.90 -14.19
CA SER A 241 7.34 25.24 -13.76
C SER A 241 6.39 25.68 -12.64
N ASP A 242 6.66 25.23 -11.42
CA ASP A 242 6.26 25.93 -10.20
C ASP A 242 7.29 25.61 -9.11
N SER A 243 8.41 26.32 -9.23
CA SER A 243 9.26 26.84 -8.16
C SER A 243 9.35 26.04 -6.84
N SER A 244 10.35 25.16 -6.74
CA SER A 244 11.50 25.38 -5.84
C SER A 244 12.53 24.25 -5.95
N ASN A 245 13.76 24.67 -6.26
CA ASN A 245 15.07 24.02 -6.09
C ASN A 245 15.62 22.97 -7.04
N TYR A 246 14.87 22.22 -7.86
CA TYR A 246 15.55 21.29 -8.77
C TYR A 246 14.87 21.19 -10.14
N GLY A 247 15.43 21.95 -11.09
CA GLY A 247 14.96 22.09 -12.47
C GLY A 247 14.84 20.76 -13.25
N CYS A 248 14.05 20.89 -14.31
CA CYS A 248 13.55 19.87 -15.25
C CYS A 248 12.64 18.81 -14.63
#